data_AF-A0A2N5NEN7-F1
#
_entry.id   AF-A0A2N5NEN7-F1
#
_cell.length_a   1.000
_cell.length_b   1.000
_cell.length_c   1.000
_cell.angle_alpha   90.00
_cell.angle_beta   90.00
_cell.angle_gamma   90.00
#
_symmetry.space_group_name_H-M   'P 1'
#
loop_
_entity.id
_entity.type
_entity.pdbx_description
1 polymer ?
#
loop_
_entity_poly.entity_id
_entity_poly.type
_entity_poly.pdbx_seq_one_letter_code
_entity_poly.pdbx_strand_id
1 'polypeptide(L)'
;MRIKHYYCLKNKFGLLRFLNRYEIPYQTEDSFEVLGTSVQVSDKEYLFELYEDQKVYEKFKQQFPFVSRLDSITTCEYSQGEIEEAQWLFVRNKSVKVQWEYDEYAFQRSCGYKRPFQKEMEYRHEEQIGYLSVTKPVRWGTRQFFSGPNAADELLFCSDRTRRILGSVWKGLEFWPVKKYASQGQIKDLYQLYFAEILPMEAITNKPIISCPKCGKAMIRIPNPVQKLVLDKNYLKDQTHVYKTGDVLTEQKRGYHTSSFNIVSQEFYQYCERYGMNRSMVYEPVKML
;
A
#
# COMPACT_ATOMS: atom_id res chain seq x y z
N MET A 1 3.06 2.41 -18.44
CA MET A 1 2.87 1.60 -17.23
C MET A 1 3.45 0.24 -17.50
N ARG A 2 4.31 -0.24 -16.61
CA ARG A 2 4.94 -1.56 -16.69
C ARG A 2 4.46 -2.40 -15.53
N ILE A 3 4.17 -3.67 -15.77
CA ILE A 3 3.81 -4.63 -14.72
C ILE A 3 5.07 -5.39 -14.34
N LYS A 4 5.39 -5.38 -13.05
CA LYS A 4 6.60 -5.95 -12.49
C LYS A 4 6.25 -7.09 -11.55
N HIS A 5 6.99 -8.18 -11.68
CA HIS A 5 6.87 -9.37 -10.85
C HIS A 5 8.13 -9.54 -10.03
N TYR A 6 7.96 -9.64 -8.72
CA TYR A 6 9.00 -10.01 -7.76
C TYR A 6 8.87 -11.48 -7.43
N TYR A 7 9.92 -12.24 -7.70
CA TYR A 7 10.00 -13.66 -7.42
C TYR A 7 10.99 -13.92 -6.29
N CYS A 8 10.64 -14.82 -5.37
CA CYS A 8 11.57 -15.41 -4.42
C CYS A 8 11.51 -16.93 -4.55
N LEU A 9 12.48 -17.52 -5.25
CA LEU A 9 12.41 -18.92 -5.67
C LEU A 9 13.67 -19.69 -5.35
N LYS A 10 13.50 -20.94 -4.91
CA LYS A 10 14.60 -21.89 -4.77
C LYS A 10 15.18 -22.24 -6.14
N ASN A 11 16.47 -22.59 -6.18
CA ASN A 11 17.11 -23.10 -7.39
C ASN A 11 16.63 -24.52 -7.76
N LYS A 12 15.42 -24.61 -8.32
CA LYS A 12 14.84 -25.82 -8.89
C LYS A 12 14.70 -25.69 -10.40
N PHE A 13 14.67 -26.83 -11.10
CA PHE A 13 14.38 -26.90 -12.54
C PHE A 13 15.29 -26.02 -13.43
N GLY A 14 16.52 -25.75 -12.98
CA GLY A 14 17.49 -24.95 -13.73
C GLY A 14 17.27 -23.43 -13.67
N LEU A 15 16.60 -22.91 -12.63
CA LEU A 15 16.38 -21.48 -12.42
C LEU A 15 17.68 -20.67 -12.55
N LEU A 16 18.74 -21.03 -11.82
CA LEU A 16 20.01 -20.27 -11.87
C LEU A 16 20.60 -20.22 -13.29
N ARG A 17 20.50 -21.32 -14.04
CA ARG A 17 20.94 -21.36 -15.44
C ARG A 17 20.10 -20.44 -16.31
N PHE A 18 18.79 -20.34 -16.06
CA PHE A 18 17.91 -19.41 -16.77
C PHE A 18 18.29 -17.96 -16.47
N LEU A 19 18.43 -17.60 -15.18
CA LEU A 19 18.77 -16.24 -14.75
C LEU A 19 20.10 -15.80 -15.39
N ASN A 20 21.14 -16.64 -15.30
CA ASN A 20 22.44 -16.34 -15.88
C ASN A 20 22.40 -16.26 -17.41
N ARG A 21 21.64 -17.14 -18.09
CA ARG A 21 21.52 -17.15 -19.56
C ARG A 21 20.91 -15.86 -20.12
N TYR A 22 19.95 -15.29 -19.39
CA TYR A 22 19.25 -14.09 -19.80
C TYR A 22 19.71 -12.83 -19.05
N GLU A 23 20.84 -12.92 -18.34
CA GLU A 23 21.45 -11.81 -17.60
C GLU A 23 20.48 -11.10 -16.65
N ILE A 24 19.58 -11.85 -16.02
CA ILE A 24 18.62 -11.32 -15.06
C ILE A 24 19.34 -11.10 -13.73
N PRO A 25 19.37 -9.87 -13.18
CA PRO A 25 19.93 -9.62 -11.86
C PRO A 25 19.14 -10.35 -10.77
N TYR A 26 19.85 -10.92 -9.80
CA TYR A 26 19.24 -11.55 -8.64
C TYR A 26 20.05 -11.30 -7.38
N GLN A 27 19.39 -11.40 -6.24
CA GLN A 27 19.99 -11.44 -4.91
C GLN A 27 19.82 -12.84 -4.33
N THR A 28 20.73 -13.24 -3.45
CA THR A 28 20.64 -14.49 -2.69
C THR A 28 20.49 -14.14 -1.22
N GLU A 29 19.44 -14.65 -0.59
CA GLU A 29 19.35 -14.68 0.87
C GLU A 29 19.90 -16.00 1.39
N ASP A 30 21.06 -15.94 2.03
CA ASP A 30 21.70 -17.10 2.64
C ASP A 30 21.36 -17.22 4.15
N SER A 31 20.73 -16.19 4.74
CA SER A 31 20.28 -16.17 6.13
C SER A 31 19.28 -15.04 6.42
N PHE A 32 18.37 -15.25 7.38
CA PHE A 32 17.57 -14.18 7.99
C PHE A 32 17.77 -14.13 9.52
N GLU A 33 17.71 -12.93 10.10
CA GLU A 33 17.77 -12.75 11.56
C GLU A 33 16.37 -12.85 12.17
N VAL A 34 16.20 -13.79 13.09
CA VAL A 34 15.00 -13.89 13.93
C VAL A 34 15.43 -13.73 15.38
N LEU A 35 14.94 -12.69 16.06
CA LEU A 35 15.22 -12.42 17.47
C LEU A 35 16.73 -12.40 17.81
N GLY A 36 17.56 -11.83 16.93
CA GLY A 36 19.02 -11.76 17.12
C GLY A 36 19.77 -13.08 16.87
N THR A 37 19.10 -14.10 16.30
CA THR A 37 19.72 -15.36 15.88
C THR A 37 19.70 -15.45 14.36
N SER A 38 20.87 -15.63 13.74
CA SER A 38 20.99 -15.89 12.31
C SER A 38 20.54 -17.33 12.02
N VAL A 39 19.46 -17.49 11.26
CA VAL A 39 18.99 -18.79 10.78
C VAL A 39 19.50 -18.96 9.37
N GLN A 40 20.35 -19.97 9.14
CA GLN A 40 20.77 -20.36 7.80
C GLN A 40 19.64 -21.11 7.11
N VAL A 41 19.31 -20.70 5.88
CA VAL A 41 18.32 -21.37 5.05
C VAL A 41 19.04 -22.50 4.30
N SER A 42 18.59 -23.74 4.46
CA SER A 42 19.25 -24.91 3.85
C SER A 42 19.20 -24.91 2.32
N ASP A 43 18.24 -24.21 1.72
CA ASP A 43 18.08 -24.06 0.28
C ASP A 43 18.23 -22.58 -0.08
N LYS A 44 19.22 -22.24 -0.91
CA LYS A 44 19.40 -20.87 -1.41
C LYS A 44 18.18 -20.42 -2.21
N GLU A 45 17.59 -19.31 -1.79
CA GLU A 45 16.51 -18.63 -2.50
C GLU A 45 17.06 -17.45 -3.31
N TYR A 46 16.47 -17.25 -4.48
CA TYR A 46 16.88 -16.27 -5.47
C TYR A 46 15.77 -15.25 -5.62
N LEU A 47 16.09 -14.01 -5.27
CA LEU A 47 15.20 -12.88 -5.38
C LEU A 47 15.49 -12.15 -6.68
N PHE A 48 14.52 -12.04 -7.58
CA PHE A 48 14.70 -11.37 -8.87
C PHE A 48 13.40 -10.75 -9.37
N GLU A 49 13.55 -9.87 -10.36
CA GLU A 49 12.46 -9.07 -10.91
C GLU A 49 12.29 -9.35 -12.41
N LEU A 50 11.06 -9.50 -12.87
CA LEU A 50 10.73 -9.57 -14.30
C LEU A 50 9.62 -8.59 -14.65
N TYR A 51 9.67 -8.02 -15.86
CA TYR A 51 8.60 -7.17 -16.36
C TYR A 51 7.80 -7.88 -17.45
N GLU A 52 6.47 -7.72 -17.44
CA GLU A 52 5.59 -8.40 -18.41
C GLU A 52 5.86 -7.98 -19.85
N ASP A 53 6.37 -6.78 -20.08
CA ASP A 53 6.70 -6.25 -21.40
C ASP A 53 8.02 -6.79 -21.97
N GLN A 54 8.80 -7.53 -21.18
CA GLN A 54 10.07 -8.09 -21.62
C GLN A 54 9.89 -9.49 -22.21
N LYS A 55 10.51 -9.74 -23.37
CA LYS A 55 10.51 -11.07 -24.03
C LYS A 55 10.99 -12.21 -23.13
N VAL A 56 11.87 -11.92 -22.16
CA VAL A 56 12.37 -12.92 -21.21
C VAL A 56 11.28 -13.41 -20.26
N TYR A 57 10.27 -12.60 -19.95
CA TYR A 57 9.15 -13.00 -19.12
C TYR A 57 8.30 -14.09 -19.79
N GLU A 58 8.05 -13.98 -21.10
CA GLU A 58 7.36 -15.05 -21.85
C GLU A 58 8.16 -16.36 -21.83
N LYS A 59 9.48 -16.29 -21.99
CA LYS A 59 10.37 -17.46 -21.88
C LYS A 59 10.34 -18.05 -20.47
N PHE A 60 10.30 -17.20 -19.45
CA PHE A 60 10.19 -17.61 -18.05
C PHE A 60 8.88 -18.37 -17.80
N LYS A 61 7.73 -17.84 -18.28
CA LYS A 61 6.44 -18.53 -18.18
C LYS A 61 6.42 -19.89 -18.86
N GLN A 62 7.06 -20.02 -20.02
CA GLN A 62 7.15 -21.29 -20.75
C GLN A 62 7.99 -22.32 -20.00
N GLN A 63 9.12 -21.91 -19.41
CA GLN A 63 10.03 -22.82 -18.72
C GLN A 63 9.60 -23.13 -17.28
N PHE A 64 8.91 -22.20 -16.60
CA PHE A 64 8.47 -22.32 -15.20
C PHE A 64 6.96 -22.03 -15.06
N PRO A 65 6.07 -22.82 -15.70
CA PRO A 65 4.64 -22.49 -15.82
C PRO A 65 3.86 -22.51 -14.50
N PHE A 66 4.29 -23.32 -13.52
CA PHE A 66 3.64 -23.40 -12.21
C PHE A 66 4.02 -22.24 -11.31
N VAL A 67 5.31 -21.89 -11.30
CA VAL A 67 5.89 -20.90 -10.40
C VAL A 67 5.56 -19.48 -10.87
N SER A 68 5.56 -19.25 -12.19
CA SER A 68 5.18 -17.97 -12.79
C SER A 68 3.76 -17.50 -12.48
N ARG A 69 2.87 -18.39 -12.01
CA ARG A 69 1.45 -18.07 -11.74
C ARG A 69 1.10 -17.91 -10.27
N LEU A 70 1.92 -18.43 -9.36
CA LEU A 70 1.53 -18.58 -7.94
C LEU A 70 2.46 -17.85 -6.97
N ASP A 71 3.73 -17.62 -7.34
CA ASP A 71 4.78 -17.26 -6.37
C ASP A 71 5.39 -15.87 -6.60
N SER A 72 4.66 -14.95 -7.25
CA SER A 72 5.16 -13.58 -7.47
C SER A 72 4.32 -12.51 -6.79
N ILE A 73 4.99 -11.53 -6.17
CA ILE A 73 4.37 -10.25 -5.81
C ILE A 73 4.36 -9.38 -7.06
N THR A 74 3.18 -8.93 -7.49
CA THR A 74 3.03 -8.10 -8.69
C THR A 74 2.75 -6.64 -8.31
N THR A 75 3.48 -5.71 -8.93
CA THR A 75 3.28 -4.27 -8.77
C THR A 75 3.18 -3.56 -10.12
N CYS A 76 2.64 -2.34 -10.12
CA CYS A 76 2.69 -1.45 -11.27
C CYS A 76 3.75 -0.38 -11.10
N GLU A 77 4.54 -0.16 -12.15
CA GLU A 77 5.44 0.97 -12.26
C GLU A 77 4.90 1.93 -13.32
N TYR A 78 4.67 3.17 -12.91
CA TYR A 78 4.22 4.27 -13.76
C TYR A 78 5.41 5.18 -14.06
N SER A 79 5.50 5.62 -15.30
CA SER A 79 6.48 6.64 -15.67
C SER A 79 6.09 8.01 -15.07
N GLN A 80 7.07 8.90 -14.97
CA GLN A 80 6.83 10.27 -14.52
C GLN A 80 5.78 10.98 -15.38
N GLY A 81 5.84 10.81 -16.71
CA GLY A 81 4.86 11.37 -17.63
C GLY A 81 3.44 10.87 -17.38
N GLU A 82 3.26 9.58 -17.08
CA GLU A 82 1.93 9.04 -16.73
C GLU A 82 1.38 9.62 -15.43
N ILE A 83 2.23 9.89 -14.44
CA ILE A 83 1.84 10.58 -13.20
C ILE A 83 1.51 12.04 -13.50
N GLU A 84 2.30 12.70 -14.36
CA GLU A 84 2.12 14.11 -14.72
C GLU A 84 0.84 14.38 -15.52
N GLU A 85 0.44 13.44 -16.39
CA GLU A 85 -0.76 13.52 -17.22
C GLU A 85 -2.06 13.14 -16.48
N ALA A 86 -1.96 12.41 -15.36
CA ALA A 86 -3.12 12.02 -14.58
C ALA A 86 -3.77 13.22 -13.90
N GLN A 87 -5.11 13.25 -13.83
CA GLN A 87 -5.84 14.27 -13.07
C GLN A 87 -5.96 13.94 -11.58
N TRP A 88 -5.92 12.66 -11.26
CA TRP A 88 -6.07 12.11 -9.92
C TRP A 88 -5.13 10.91 -9.75
N LEU A 89 -4.63 10.73 -8.53
CA LEU A 89 -3.61 9.75 -8.18
C LEU A 89 -4.01 9.03 -6.91
N PHE A 90 -3.80 7.71 -6.84
CA PHE A 90 -3.66 7.06 -5.54
C PHE A 90 -2.33 7.44 -4.93
N VAL A 91 -2.30 7.58 -3.60
CA VAL A 91 -1.08 7.85 -2.86
C VAL A 91 -0.92 6.86 -1.70
N ARG A 92 0.29 6.32 -1.57
CA ARG A 92 0.67 5.41 -0.48
C ARG A 92 2.09 5.66 -0.01
N ASN A 93 2.46 5.16 1.17
CA ASN A 93 3.81 5.35 1.69
C ASN A 93 4.83 4.48 0.95
N LYS A 94 6.03 5.04 0.74
CA LYS A 94 7.21 4.30 0.28
C LYS A 94 8.20 4.03 1.41
N SER A 95 8.34 4.97 2.35
CA SER A 95 9.33 4.89 3.42
C SER A 95 8.71 4.31 4.69
N VAL A 96 9.34 3.30 5.28
CA VAL A 96 8.86 2.57 6.47
C VAL A 96 9.69 2.89 7.72
N LYS A 97 9.41 4.01 8.39
CA LYS A 97 10.09 4.43 9.63
C LYS A 97 9.19 4.40 10.87
N VAL A 98 7.88 4.28 10.67
CA VAL A 98 6.91 4.32 11.77
C VAL A 98 6.75 2.92 12.35
N GLN A 99 7.15 2.76 13.60
CA GLN A 99 6.91 1.52 14.35
C GLN A 99 5.61 1.68 15.13
N TRP A 100 4.51 1.22 14.53
CA TRP A 100 3.20 1.26 15.14
C TRP A 100 2.85 -0.06 15.83
N GLU A 101 1.97 0.04 16.81
CA GLU A 101 1.34 -1.12 17.45
C GLU A 101 -0.17 -0.98 17.25
N TYR A 102 -0.83 -2.11 17.00
CA TYR A 102 -2.27 -2.12 16.82
C TYR A 102 -2.94 -1.76 18.15
N ASP A 103 -3.74 -0.71 18.14
CA ASP A 103 -4.51 -0.23 19.28
C ASP A 103 -5.99 -0.47 19.00
N GLU A 104 -6.59 -1.45 19.68
CA GLU A 104 -7.99 -1.83 19.45
C GLU A 104 -8.97 -0.69 19.72
N TYR A 105 -8.60 0.32 20.50
CA TYR A 105 -9.44 1.50 20.75
C TYR A 105 -9.39 2.52 19.61
N ALA A 106 -8.43 2.41 18.69
CA ALA A 106 -8.36 3.23 17.50
C ALA A 106 -9.27 2.72 16.38
N PHE A 107 -9.80 1.50 16.50
CA PHE A 107 -10.53 0.81 15.44
C PHE A 107 -11.86 0.23 15.90
N GLN A 108 -12.89 0.43 15.08
CA GLN A 108 -14.14 -0.30 15.19
C GLN A 108 -14.10 -1.48 14.22
N ARG A 109 -14.23 -2.70 14.76
CA ARG A 109 -14.26 -3.93 13.97
C ARG A 109 -15.63 -4.57 13.99
N SER A 110 -16.04 -5.16 12.85
CA SER A 110 -17.30 -5.89 12.77
C SER A 110 -17.22 -7.10 11.82
N CYS A 111 -18.24 -7.95 11.90
CA CYS A 111 -18.31 -9.21 11.13
C CYS A 111 -17.15 -10.17 11.40
N GLY A 112 -16.96 -10.50 12.69
CA GLY A 112 -15.96 -11.48 13.10
C GLY A 112 -16.16 -12.86 12.47
N TYR A 113 -15.07 -13.50 12.06
CA TYR A 113 -15.02 -14.88 11.56
C TYR A 113 -13.71 -15.57 11.99
N LYS A 114 -13.70 -16.90 11.99
CA LYS A 114 -12.49 -17.69 12.28
C LYS A 114 -12.03 -18.39 11.01
N ARG A 115 -10.74 -18.32 10.70
CA ARG A 115 -10.16 -19.19 9.66
C ARG A 115 -9.92 -20.60 10.20
N PRO A 116 -10.01 -21.63 9.35
CA PRO A 116 -9.51 -22.95 9.71
C PRO A 116 -8.06 -22.85 10.20
N PHE A 117 -7.75 -23.54 11.30
CA PHE A 117 -6.40 -23.63 11.89
C PHE A 117 -5.82 -22.35 12.51
N GLN A 118 -6.56 -21.23 12.53
CA GLN A 118 -6.19 -20.03 13.29
C GLN A 118 -7.01 -19.92 14.58
N LYS A 119 -6.34 -19.56 15.68
CA LYS A 119 -6.97 -19.38 16.99
C LYS A 119 -7.66 -18.02 17.12
N GLU A 120 -7.12 -17.00 16.47
CA GLU A 120 -7.57 -15.62 16.57
C GLU A 120 -8.83 -15.36 15.74
N MET A 121 -9.67 -14.46 16.24
CA MET A 121 -10.84 -13.96 15.52
C MET A 121 -10.38 -12.87 14.55
N GLU A 122 -10.71 -13.03 13.28
CA GLU A 122 -10.52 -11.99 12.27
C GLU A 122 -11.82 -11.26 12.02
N TYR A 123 -11.74 -10.08 11.41
CA TYR A 123 -12.87 -9.20 11.16
C TYR A 123 -12.89 -8.77 9.71
N ARG A 124 -14.08 -8.75 9.12
CA ARG A 124 -14.22 -8.38 7.70
C ARG A 124 -14.18 -6.87 7.49
N HIS A 125 -14.74 -6.12 8.43
CA HIS A 125 -14.75 -4.65 8.37
C HIS A 125 -13.94 -4.09 9.52
N GLU A 126 -13.14 -3.09 9.21
CA GLU A 126 -12.37 -2.30 10.17
C GLU A 126 -12.42 -0.82 9.76
N GLU A 127 -12.80 0.04 10.70
CA GLU A 127 -12.86 1.48 10.51
C GLU A 127 -12.02 2.16 11.59
N GLN A 128 -11.15 3.09 11.19
CA GLN A 128 -10.40 3.88 12.15
C GLN A 128 -11.29 4.97 12.75
N ILE A 129 -11.58 4.83 14.05
CA ILE A 129 -12.41 5.76 14.85
C ILE A 129 -11.59 6.61 15.82
N GLY A 130 -10.29 6.34 15.97
CA GLY A 130 -9.43 7.03 16.92
C GLY A 130 -7.99 7.18 16.45
N TYR A 131 -7.18 7.86 17.27
CA TYR A 131 -5.78 8.11 16.99
C TYR A 131 -4.93 6.84 17.11
N LEU A 132 -4.02 6.67 16.14
CA LEU A 132 -3.08 5.55 16.11
C LEU A 132 -2.00 5.68 17.19
N SER A 133 -1.46 4.53 17.58
CA SER A 133 -0.42 4.41 18.60
C SER A 133 0.90 3.93 18.00
N VAL A 134 2.01 4.53 18.43
CA VAL A 134 3.38 4.11 18.02
C VAL A 134 4.27 3.86 19.22
N THR A 135 5.24 2.97 19.06
CA THR A 135 6.14 2.56 20.15
C THR A 135 7.34 3.49 20.30
N LYS A 136 7.75 4.16 19.22
CA LYS A 136 8.94 5.01 19.19
C LYS A 136 8.70 6.30 18.42
N PRO A 137 9.33 7.41 18.86
CA PRO A 137 9.39 8.64 18.05
C PRO A 137 10.09 8.40 16.71
N VAL A 138 9.67 9.13 15.69
CA VAL A 138 10.29 9.10 14.36
C VAL A 138 11.38 10.17 14.30
N ARG A 139 12.57 9.80 13.81
CA ARG A 139 13.63 10.77 13.49
C ARG A 139 13.56 11.15 12.02
N TRP A 140 13.12 12.38 11.77
CA TRP A 140 13.02 12.96 10.44
C TRP A 140 14.38 13.47 9.94
N GLY A 141 14.78 13.04 8.75
CA GLY A 141 15.88 13.66 8.02
C GLY A 141 15.45 14.95 7.32
N THR A 142 16.42 15.74 6.87
CA THR A 142 16.18 17.06 6.24
C THR A 142 15.30 17.00 4.97
N ARG A 143 15.33 15.88 4.25
CA ARG A 143 14.58 15.60 3.01
C ARG A 143 13.52 14.51 3.17
N GLN A 144 13.09 14.23 4.41
CA GLN A 144 12.08 13.22 4.71
C GLN A 144 10.85 13.90 5.28
N PHE A 145 9.78 13.88 4.49
CA PHE A 145 8.54 14.58 4.79
C PHE A 145 7.44 13.61 5.22
N PHE A 146 7.42 12.43 4.60
CA PHE A 146 6.42 11.39 4.85
C PHE A 146 7.06 10.05 5.20
N SER A 147 6.33 9.23 5.93
CA SER A 147 6.66 7.82 6.18
C SER A 147 5.39 7.05 6.56
N GLY A 148 5.44 5.73 6.53
CA GLY A 148 4.40 4.85 7.05
C GLY A 148 4.97 3.67 7.84
N PRO A 149 4.11 2.73 8.24
CA PRO A 149 4.49 1.49 8.92
C PRO A 149 4.82 0.37 7.91
N ASN A 150 5.48 -0.69 8.37
CA ASN A 150 5.95 -1.81 7.53
C ASN A 150 4.85 -2.77 7.03
N ALA A 151 3.56 -2.48 7.25
CA ALA A 151 2.47 -3.40 6.95
C ALA A 151 1.12 -2.73 6.62
N ALA A 152 1.10 -1.41 6.42
CA ALA A 152 -0.11 -0.66 6.08
C ALA A 152 0.28 0.53 5.20
N ASP A 153 0.42 0.26 3.91
CA ASP A 153 0.91 1.20 2.90
C ASP A 153 -0.02 2.41 2.72
N GLU A 154 -1.29 2.25 3.09
CA GLU A 154 -2.31 3.30 3.11
C GLU A 154 -2.12 4.31 4.26
N LEU A 155 -1.33 3.99 5.29
CA LEU A 155 -1.13 4.86 6.45
C LEU A 155 0.06 5.80 6.24
N LEU A 156 -0.26 7.06 5.98
CA LEU A 156 0.73 8.13 5.81
C LEU A 156 0.89 8.94 7.10
N PHE A 157 2.14 9.18 7.47
CA PHE A 157 2.53 10.03 8.59
C PHE A 157 3.50 11.12 8.13
N CYS A 158 3.50 12.25 8.82
CA CYS A 158 4.41 13.35 8.55
C CYS A 158 4.90 14.05 9.82
N SER A 159 5.97 14.84 9.66
CA SER A 159 6.45 15.76 10.68
C SER A 159 5.55 16.98 10.82
N ASP A 160 5.68 17.73 11.92
CA ASP A 160 5.02 19.01 12.13
C ASP A 160 5.44 20.04 11.07
N ARG A 161 6.71 20.00 10.64
CA ARG A 161 7.20 20.82 9.54
C ARG A 161 6.38 20.57 8.27
N THR A 162 6.18 19.30 7.92
CA THR A 162 5.45 18.90 6.72
C THR A 162 3.97 19.27 6.84
N ARG A 163 3.36 19.03 8.01
CA ARG A 163 2.00 19.46 8.33
C ARG A 163 1.81 20.95 8.09
N ARG A 164 2.75 21.79 8.54
CA ARG A 164 2.69 23.26 8.34
C ARG A 164 2.82 23.66 6.86
N ILE A 165 3.61 22.92 6.08
CA ILE A 165 3.73 23.16 4.63
C ILE A 165 2.41 22.81 3.94
N LEU A 166 1.84 21.63 4.20
CA LEU A 166 0.56 21.23 3.61
C LEU A 166 -0.61 22.11 4.08
N GLY A 167 -0.55 22.59 5.32
CA GLY A 167 -1.50 23.56 5.88
C GLY A 167 -2.97 23.13 5.75
N SER A 168 -3.86 24.11 5.65
CA SER A 168 -5.28 23.91 5.36
C SER A 168 -5.60 24.02 3.86
N VAL A 169 -4.61 23.72 3.01
CA VAL A 169 -4.74 23.85 1.54
C VAL A 169 -5.69 22.79 0.99
N TRP A 170 -5.71 21.62 1.61
CA TRP A 170 -6.39 20.42 1.09
C TRP A 170 -7.67 20.13 1.86
N LYS A 171 -8.81 20.26 1.18
CA LYS A 171 -10.12 19.91 1.73
C LYS A 171 -10.23 18.39 1.86
N GLY A 172 -10.73 17.92 3.00
CA GLY A 172 -10.79 16.48 3.32
C GLY A 172 -9.49 15.89 3.87
N LEU A 173 -8.42 16.69 4.04
CA LEU A 173 -7.20 16.26 4.72
C LEU A 173 -7.15 16.79 6.15
N GLU A 174 -6.98 15.88 7.10
CA GLU A 174 -6.76 16.21 8.51
C GLU A 174 -5.40 15.69 8.97
N PHE A 175 -4.89 16.29 10.05
CA PHE A 175 -3.63 15.88 10.68
C PHE A 175 -3.89 15.41 12.09
N TRP A 176 -4.04 14.09 12.24
CA TRP A 176 -4.37 13.49 13.52
C TRP A 176 -3.10 13.32 14.37
N PRO A 177 -3.12 13.72 15.65
CA PRO A 177 -2.00 13.46 16.55
C PRO A 177 -1.84 11.95 16.75
N VAL A 178 -0.59 11.52 16.99
CA VAL A 178 -0.27 10.11 17.21
C VAL A 178 0.03 9.88 18.69
N LYS A 179 -0.55 8.82 19.25
CA LYS A 179 -0.34 8.44 20.65
C LYS A 179 0.96 7.66 20.82
N LYS A 180 1.53 7.74 22.01
CA LYS A 180 2.57 6.81 22.46
C LYS A 180 1.88 5.55 22.98
N TYR A 181 2.26 4.39 22.45
CA TYR A 181 1.70 3.11 22.89
C TYR A 181 1.88 2.90 24.40
N ALA A 182 0.86 2.32 25.04
CA ALA A 182 0.78 2.11 26.48
C ALA A 182 0.91 3.40 27.35
N SER A 183 0.62 4.57 26.77
CA SER A 183 0.66 5.86 27.44
C SER A 183 -0.48 6.77 26.97
N GLN A 184 -0.88 7.73 27.81
CA GLN A 184 -1.80 8.80 27.40
C GLN A 184 -1.09 9.95 26.66
N GLY A 185 0.24 9.89 26.53
CA GLY A 185 1.03 10.93 25.88
C GLY A 185 0.94 10.90 24.36
N GLN A 186 1.05 12.06 23.72
CA GLN A 186 1.21 12.20 22.28
C GLN A 186 2.70 12.19 21.89
N ILE A 187 3.00 11.67 20.71
CA ILE A 187 4.33 11.76 20.12
C ILE A 187 4.48 13.13 19.47
N LYS A 188 5.45 13.91 19.97
CA LYS A 188 5.80 15.19 19.35
C LYS A 188 6.32 14.98 17.93
N ASP A 189 6.00 15.92 17.05
CA ASP A 189 6.49 15.95 15.67
C ASP A 189 6.10 14.72 14.82
N LEU A 190 4.95 14.11 15.10
CA LEU A 190 4.40 13.00 14.34
C LEU A 190 2.87 13.12 14.23
N TYR A 191 2.39 13.21 13.00
CA TYR A 191 0.96 13.29 12.68
C TYR A 191 0.61 12.29 11.61
N GLN A 192 -0.57 11.69 11.72
CA GLN A 192 -1.16 10.91 10.63
C GLN A 192 -1.84 11.86 9.64
N LEU A 193 -1.64 11.64 8.35
CA LEU A 193 -2.49 12.21 7.29
C LEU A 193 -3.78 11.40 7.27
N TYR A 194 -4.87 11.99 7.75
CA TYR A 194 -6.18 11.37 7.78
C TYR A 194 -7.05 11.93 6.66
N PHE A 195 -7.46 11.07 5.73
CA PHE A 195 -8.36 11.41 4.63
C PHE A 195 -9.80 11.26 5.13
N ALA A 196 -10.43 12.38 5.43
CA ALA A 196 -11.75 12.45 6.06
C ALA A 196 -12.90 12.27 5.06
N GLU A 197 -12.72 12.73 3.81
CA GLU A 197 -13.77 12.64 2.79
C GLU A 197 -13.76 11.27 2.11
N ILE A 198 -14.88 10.56 2.15
CA ILE A 198 -15.03 9.21 1.60
C ILE A 198 -15.81 9.28 0.29
N LEU A 199 -15.24 8.74 -0.79
CA LEU A 199 -15.97 8.57 -2.04
C LEU A 199 -17.04 7.47 -1.90
N PRO A 200 -18.24 7.68 -2.47
CA PRO A 200 -19.23 6.62 -2.58
C PRO A 200 -18.68 5.46 -3.41
N MET A 201 -19.16 4.24 -3.14
CA MET A 201 -18.63 3.04 -3.80
C MET A 201 -18.86 3.06 -5.32
N GLU A 202 -19.95 3.70 -5.73
CA GLU A 202 -20.37 3.93 -7.11
C GLU A 202 -19.38 4.81 -7.88
N ALA A 203 -18.53 5.57 -7.19
CA ALA A 203 -17.47 6.34 -7.83
C ALA A 203 -16.46 5.42 -8.54
N ILE A 204 -16.26 4.18 -8.07
CA ILE A 204 -15.38 3.20 -8.71
C ILE A 204 -16.20 2.36 -9.72
N THR A 205 -16.02 2.64 -11.00
CA THR A 205 -16.92 2.14 -12.06
C THR A 205 -16.51 0.80 -12.65
N ASN A 206 -15.24 0.41 -12.52
CA ASN A 206 -14.70 -0.77 -13.19
C ASN A 206 -14.41 -1.95 -12.27
N LYS A 207 -14.99 -1.96 -11.07
CA LYS A 207 -14.89 -3.06 -10.11
C LYS A 207 -16.26 -3.46 -9.59
N PRO A 208 -16.47 -4.76 -9.32
CA PRO A 208 -17.73 -5.20 -8.75
C PRO A 208 -17.88 -4.71 -7.31
N ILE A 209 -19.02 -4.10 -7.04
CA ILE A 209 -19.51 -3.88 -5.68
C ILE A 209 -20.16 -5.20 -5.23
N ILE A 210 -19.70 -5.73 -4.10
CA ILE A 210 -20.24 -6.93 -3.47
C ILE A 210 -20.80 -6.58 -2.09
N SER A 211 -21.74 -7.38 -1.59
CA SER A 211 -22.26 -7.23 -0.23
C SER A 211 -21.55 -8.19 0.73
N CYS A 212 -21.30 -7.72 1.95
CA CYS A 212 -20.84 -8.58 3.02
C CYS A 212 -21.92 -9.64 3.33
N PRO A 213 -21.59 -10.94 3.30
CA PRO A 213 -22.57 -12.01 3.54
C PRO A 213 -23.09 -12.03 4.98
N LYS A 214 -22.43 -11.35 5.93
CA LYS A 214 -22.82 -11.33 7.35
C LYS A 214 -23.68 -10.11 7.72
N CYS A 215 -23.43 -8.94 7.14
CA CYS A 215 -24.12 -7.70 7.53
C CYS A 215 -24.71 -6.90 6.35
N GLY A 216 -24.52 -7.35 5.11
CA GLY A 216 -25.03 -6.66 3.92
C GLY A 216 -24.26 -5.42 3.48
N LYS A 217 -23.32 -4.89 4.28
CA LYS A 217 -22.50 -3.71 3.92
C LYS A 217 -21.81 -3.91 2.56
N ALA A 218 -21.90 -2.90 1.71
CA ALA A 218 -21.25 -2.88 0.40
C ALA A 218 -19.73 -2.79 0.55
N MET A 219 -19.00 -3.46 -0.33
CA MET A 219 -17.54 -3.46 -0.41
C MET A 219 -17.12 -3.55 -1.88
N ILE A 220 -15.99 -2.96 -2.23
CA ILE A 220 -15.41 -3.08 -3.57
C ILE A 220 -14.48 -4.29 -3.59
N ARG A 221 -14.70 -5.22 -4.52
CA ARG A 221 -13.80 -6.38 -4.69
C ARG A 221 -12.76 -6.09 -5.76
N ILE A 222 -11.49 -6.21 -5.38
CA ILE A 222 -10.36 -6.09 -6.30
C ILE A 222 -9.66 -7.45 -6.45
N PRO A 223 -9.82 -8.11 -7.62
CA PRO A 223 -9.35 -9.48 -7.81
C PRO A 223 -7.83 -9.61 -7.94
N ASN A 224 -7.11 -8.54 -8.34
CA ASN A 224 -5.67 -8.57 -8.59
C ASN A 224 -4.95 -7.43 -7.87
N PRO A 225 -3.67 -7.59 -7.47
CA PRO A 225 -2.90 -6.52 -6.84
C PRO A 225 -2.66 -5.29 -7.72
N VAL A 226 -2.78 -5.45 -9.04
CA VAL A 226 -2.66 -4.37 -10.01
C VAL A 226 -3.94 -3.54 -10.01
N GLN A 227 -3.92 -2.44 -9.26
CA GLN A 227 -5.07 -1.56 -9.04
C GLN A 227 -5.28 -0.59 -10.21
N LYS A 228 -5.81 -1.10 -11.32
CA LYS A 228 -6.39 -0.23 -12.35
C LYS A 228 -7.81 0.14 -11.94
N LEU A 229 -7.97 1.10 -11.03
CA LEU A 229 -9.29 1.65 -10.70
C LEU A 229 -9.65 2.76 -11.70
N VAL A 230 -10.93 2.80 -12.06
CA VAL A 230 -11.50 3.87 -12.88
C VAL A 230 -12.51 4.60 -12.02
N LEU A 231 -12.37 5.92 -11.94
CA LEU A 231 -13.31 6.78 -11.21
C LEU A 231 -14.23 7.51 -12.19
N ASP A 232 -15.50 7.64 -11.81
CA ASP A 232 -16.41 8.61 -12.43
C ASP A 232 -16.07 10.02 -11.89
N LYS A 233 -15.69 10.91 -12.80
CA LYS A 233 -15.29 12.29 -12.46
C LYS A 233 -16.39 13.11 -11.80
N ASN A 234 -17.66 12.73 -11.95
CA ASN A 234 -18.78 13.47 -11.39
C ASN A 234 -18.84 13.39 -9.85
N TYR A 235 -18.18 12.40 -9.25
CA TYR A 235 -18.04 12.30 -7.79
C TYR A 235 -16.86 13.11 -7.24
N LEU A 236 -16.01 13.65 -8.10
CA LEU A 236 -14.85 14.42 -7.72
C LEU A 236 -15.19 15.91 -7.85
N LYS A 237 -14.90 16.65 -6.78
CA LYS A 237 -15.00 18.11 -6.77
C LYS A 237 -13.77 18.73 -7.44
N ASP A 238 -13.41 19.94 -7.03
CA ASP A 238 -12.22 20.64 -7.50
C ASP A 238 -10.91 19.95 -7.06
N GLN A 239 -9.80 20.37 -7.67
CA GLN A 239 -8.44 19.83 -7.44
C GLN A 239 -7.87 20.15 -6.06
N THR A 240 -8.57 20.88 -5.19
CA THR A 240 -8.15 21.14 -3.80
C THR A 240 -8.63 20.08 -2.82
N HIS A 241 -9.40 19.09 -3.28
CA HIS A 241 -9.91 18.02 -2.43
C HIS A 241 -9.00 16.79 -2.45
N VAL A 242 -9.00 16.06 -1.34
CA VAL A 242 -8.46 14.72 -1.22
C VAL A 242 -9.52 13.78 -0.66
N TYR A 243 -9.40 12.49 -0.99
CA TYR A 243 -10.41 11.50 -0.63
C TYR A 243 -9.77 10.21 -0.15
N LYS A 244 -10.59 9.35 0.45
CA LYS A 244 -10.35 7.91 0.49
C LYS A 244 -11.50 7.15 -0.16
N THR A 245 -11.23 5.94 -0.63
CA THR A 245 -12.28 5.02 -1.07
C THR A 245 -13.09 4.51 0.14
N GLY A 246 -14.30 3.99 -0.11
CA GLY A 246 -14.95 3.09 0.84
C GLY A 246 -14.19 1.76 1.01
N ASP A 247 -14.78 0.83 1.77
CA ASP A 247 -14.27 -0.51 2.05
C ASP A 247 -13.86 -1.28 0.77
N VAL A 248 -12.56 -1.56 0.64
CA VAL A 248 -11.98 -2.39 -0.42
C VAL A 248 -11.52 -3.73 0.13
N LEU A 249 -11.93 -4.81 -0.55
CA LEU A 249 -11.45 -6.17 -0.34
C LEU A 249 -10.53 -6.58 -1.49
N THR A 250 -9.22 -6.66 -1.24
CA THR A 250 -8.24 -7.15 -2.22
C THR A 250 -8.01 -8.66 -2.06
N GLU A 251 -7.75 -9.37 -3.17
CA GLU A 251 -7.56 -10.83 -3.10
C GLU A 251 -6.27 -11.27 -2.41
N GLN A 252 -5.21 -10.46 -2.42
CA GLN A 252 -4.02 -10.68 -1.60
C GLN A 252 -4.33 -10.60 -0.10
N LYS A 253 -5.34 -9.81 0.27
CA LYS A 253 -5.91 -9.73 1.61
C LYS A 253 -7.04 -10.74 1.81
N ARG A 254 -7.10 -11.88 1.09
CA ARG A 254 -8.11 -12.93 1.35
C ARG A 254 -7.97 -13.43 2.79
N GLY A 255 -8.81 -12.85 3.65
CA GLY A 255 -8.90 -13.06 5.08
C GLY A 255 -8.33 -11.92 5.96
N TYR A 256 -7.94 -10.78 5.41
CA TYR A 256 -7.72 -9.58 6.21
C TYR A 256 -8.95 -8.66 6.10
N HIS A 257 -9.05 -7.68 7.00
CA HIS A 257 -10.12 -6.68 6.98
C HIS A 257 -10.08 -5.87 5.67
N THR A 258 -11.21 -5.26 5.32
CA THR A 258 -11.28 -4.25 4.26
C THR A 258 -10.41 -3.05 4.60
N SER A 259 -9.81 -2.44 3.58
CA SER A 259 -9.04 -1.19 3.71
C SER A 259 -9.53 -0.13 2.74
N SER A 260 -9.02 1.09 2.84
CA SER A 260 -9.29 2.17 1.88
C SER A 260 -8.02 2.57 1.13
N PHE A 261 -8.15 3.17 -0.04
CA PHE A 261 -7.05 3.83 -0.73
C PHE A 261 -7.21 5.34 -0.67
N ASN A 262 -6.09 6.04 -0.47
CA ASN A 262 -6.06 7.49 -0.46
C ASN A 262 -5.93 8.01 -1.89
N ILE A 263 -6.72 9.03 -2.22
CA ILE A 263 -6.82 9.65 -3.54
C ILE A 263 -6.50 11.13 -3.39
N VAL A 264 -5.58 11.61 -4.21
CA VAL A 264 -5.18 13.01 -4.26
C VAL A 264 -5.27 13.53 -5.68
N SER A 265 -5.46 14.83 -5.81
CA SER A 265 -5.48 15.51 -7.09
C SER A 265 -4.07 15.63 -7.69
N GLN A 266 -4.01 16.00 -8.96
CA GLN A 266 -2.75 16.33 -9.60
C GLN A 266 -2.11 17.58 -9.01
N GLU A 267 -2.92 18.53 -8.57
CA GLU A 267 -2.46 19.73 -7.89
C GLU A 267 -1.74 19.40 -6.57
N PHE A 268 -2.22 18.41 -5.81
CA PHE A 268 -1.55 17.91 -4.60
C PHE A 268 -0.17 17.35 -4.91
N TYR A 269 -0.06 16.54 -5.95
CA TYR A 269 1.21 15.98 -6.39
C TYR A 269 2.21 17.07 -6.78
N GLN A 270 1.79 18.02 -7.61
CA GLN A 270 2.63 19.14 -8.04
C GLN A 270 3.01 20.03 -6.86
N TYR A 271 2.09 20.26 -5.92
CA TYR A 271 2.39 20.99 -4.70
C TYR A 271 3.50 20.28 -3.91
N CYS A 272 3.36 18.99 -3.68
CA CYS A 272 4.40 18.22 -2.99
C CYS A 272 5.73 18.20 -3.75
N GLU A 273 5.71 18.16 -5.09
CA GLU A 273 6.91 18.21 -5.92
C GLU A 273 7.66 19.54 -5.77
N ARG A 274 6.95 20.68 -5.77
CA ARG A 274 7.55 22.02 -5.59
C ARG A 274 8.34 22.15 -4.30
N TYR A 275 7.94 21.42 -3.24
CA TYR A 275 8.63 21.40 -1.96
C TYR A 275 9.59 20.19 -1.80
N GLY A 276 9.74 19.35 -2.82
CA GLY A 276 10.62 18.17 -2.81
C GLY A 276 10.12 17.04 -1.91
N MET A 277 8.81 16.94 -1.67
CA MET A 277 8.21 16.04 -0.68
C MET A 277 7.87 14.64 -1.22
N ASN A 278 7.87 14.44 -2.54
CA ASN A 278 7.39 13.21 -3.19
C ASN A 278 8.28 11.98 -3.00
N ARG A 279 9.53 12.14 -2.54
CA ARG A 279 10.52 11.04 -2.44
C ARG A 279 10.08 9.85 -1.59
N SER A 280 9.20 10.09 -0.62
CA SER A 280 8.76 9.08 0.36
C SER A 280 7.35 8.55 0.10
N MET A 281 6.75 8.91 -1.04
CA MET A 281 5.43 8.47 -1.47
C MET A 281 5.52 7.69 -2.78
N VAL A 282 4.49 6.88 -3.04
CA VAL A 282 4.23 6.29 -4.35
C VAL A 282 2.91 6.84 -4.86
N TYR A 283 2.90 7.21 -6.14
CA TYR A 283 1.74 7.74 -6.84
C TYR A 283 1.35 6.81 -7.97
N GLU A 284 0.05 6.54 -8.10
CA GLU A 284 -0.49 5.68 -9.14
C GLU A 284 -1.64 6.40 -9.87
N PRO A 285 -1.53 6.64 -11.20
CA PRO A 285 -2.56 7.23 -12.03
C PRO A 285 -3.93 6.57 -11.88
N VAL A 286 -4.93 7.40 -11.58
CA VAL A 286 -6.34 7.01 -11.60
C VAL A 286 -6.92 7.36 -12.96
N LYS A 287 -7.51 6.36 -13.62
CA LYS A 287 -8.20 6.60 -14.89
C LYS A 287 -9.58 7.20 -14.61
N MET A 288 -9.95 8.20 -15.41
CA MET A 288 -11.26 8.84 -15.32
C MET A 288 -12.21 8.33 -16.41
N LEU A 289 -13.50 8.27 -16.08
CA LEU A 289 -14.62 8.10 -17.02
C LEU A 289 -15.39 9.42 -17.17
#